data_AF-A0A8T7K1W4-F1
#
_entry.id   AF-A0A8T7K1W4-F1
#
_cell.length_a   1.000
_cell.length_b   1.000
_cell.length_c   1.000
_cell.angle_alpha   90.00
_cell.angle_beta   90.00
_cell.angle_gamma   90.00
#
_symmetry.space_group_name_H-M   'P 1'
#
loop_
_entity.id
_entity.type
_entity.pdbx_description
1 polymer ?
#
loop_
_entity_poly.entity_id
_entity_poly.type
_entity_poly.pdbx_seq_one_letter_code
_entity_poly.pdbx_strand_id
1 'polypeptide(L)' 'MFDVLGAQGARLACNESNVRSWRVAEGCGFVGEGRIRQTHPDVLCADGTPSGDYLYGLLRAEYQRLQV' A
#
# COMPACT_ATOMS: atom_id res chain seq x y z
N MET A 1 -10.59 11.20 5.77
CA MET A 1 -11.17 10.10 4.96
C MET A 1 -12.19 9.30 5.76
N PHE A 2 -11.79 8.67 6.88
CA PHE A 2 -12.70 7.89 7.73
C PHE A 2 -13.82 8.72 8.36
N ASP A 3 -13.54 9.93 8.84
CA ASP A 3 -14.55 10.77 9.53
C ASP A 3 -15.45 11.52 8.55
N VAL A 4 -14.87 12.10 7.48
CA VAL A 4 -15.61 12.90 6.50
C VAL A 4 -16.40 12.03 5.52
N LEU A 5 -15.79 10.96 4.98
CA LEU A 5 -16.42 10.12 3.96
C LEU A 5 -17.09 8.87 4.53
N GLY A 6 -16.96 8.62 5.84
CA GLY A 6 -17.53 7.43 6.48
C GLY A 6 -16.94 6.09 6.02
N ALA A 7 -15.78 6.10 5.36
CA ALA A 7 -15.15 4.90 4.80
C ALA A 7 -14.87 3.84 5.89
N GLN A 8 -14.93 2.56 5.52
CA GLN A 8 -14.59 1.43 6.41
C GLN A 8 -13.14 0.98 6.26
N GLY A 9 -12.51 1.30 5.14
CA GLY A 9 -11.10 0.99 4.86
C GLY A 9 -10.50 1.93 3.82
N ALA A 10 -9.18 2.04 3.85
CA ALA A 10 -8.35 2.65 2.83
C ALA A 10 -7.50 1.56 2.18
N ARG A 11 -7.25 1.66 0.88
CA ARG A 11 -6.24 0.85 0.21
C ARG A 11 -5.33 1.72 -0.64
N LEU A 12 -4.08 1.32 -0.72
CA LEU A 12 -3.12 1.90 -1.65
C LEU A 12 -2.23 0.81 -2.24
N ALA A 13 -1.71 1.09 -3.43
CA ALA A 13 -0.74 0.26 -4.12
C ALA A 13 0.59 1.02 -4.19
N CYS A 14 1.70 0.31 -3.98
CA CYS A 14 3.03 0.86 -4.17
C CYS A 14 3.82 -0.06 -5.10
N ASN A 15 4.45 0.54 -6.13
CA ASN A 15 5.31 -0.21 -7.04
C ASN A 15 6.42 -0.95 -6.28
N GLU A 16 6.72 -2.17 -6.69
CA GLU A 16 7.67 -3.07 -6.03
C GLU A 16 9.15 -2.68 -6.16
N SER A 17 9.46 -1.63 -6.93
CA SER A 17 10.79 -1.00 -6.90
C SER A 17 10.87 0.17 -5.90
N ASN A 18 9.73 0.70 -5.42
CA ASN A 18 9.69 1.89 -4.59
C ASN A 18 9.60 1.59 -3.08
N VAL A 19 10.71 1.09 -2.54
CA VAL A 19 10.85 0.75 -1.12
C VAL A 19 10.54 1.93 -0.19
N ARG A 20 10.80 3.17 -0.63
CA ARG A 20 10.53 4.38 0.17
C ARG A 20 9.03 4.53 0.44
N SER A 21 8.19 4.32 -0.58
CA SER A 21 6.74 4.42 -0.42
C SER A 21 6.17 3.31 0.47
N TRP A 22 6.76 2.11 0.48
CA TRP A 22 6.30 1.03 1.38
C TRP A 22 6.50 1.41 2.84
N ARG A 23 7.69 1.92 3.17
CA ARG A 23 8.01 2.35 4.53
C ARG A 23 7.11 3.49 5.00
N VAL A 24 6.72 4.38 4.09
CA VAL A 24 5.73 5.43 4.41
C VAL A 24 4.37 4.82 4.68
N ALA A 25 3.90 3.88 3.84
CA ALA A 25 2.62 3.22 4.07
C ALA A 25 2.59 2.49 5.42
N GLU A 26 3.62 1.68 5.71
CA GLU A 26 3.79 0.97 6.98
C GLU A 26 3.88 1.94 8.16
N GLY A 27 4.65 3.03 8.02
CA GLY A 27 4.77 4.07 9.05
C GLY A 27 3.48 4.84 9.33
N CYS A 28 2.59 4.93 8.34
CA CYS A 28 1.24 5.47 8.51
C CYS A 28 0.24 4.44 9.08
N GLY A 29 0.69 3.24 9.43
CA GLY A 29 -0.12 2.19 10.04
C GLY A 29 -0.86 1.31 9.05
N PHE A 30 -0.60 1.42 7.75
CA PHE A 30 -1.14 0.48 6.78
C PHE A 30 -0.45 -0.89 6.90
N VAL A 31 -1.21 -1.95 6.63
CA VAL A 31 -0.75 -3.34 6.70
C VAL A 31 -0.65 -3.92 5.29
N GLY A 32 0.43 -4.65 5.00
CA GLY A 32 0.61 -5.35 3.73
C GLY A 32 -0.40 -6.48 3.56
N GLU A 33 -1.25 -6.38 2.53
CA GLU A 33 -2.30 -7.37 2.22
C GLU A 33 -1.86 -8.37 1.13
N GLY A 34 -0.89 -7.99 0.29
CA GLY A 34 -0.38 -8.88 -0.76
C GLY A 34 0.42 -8.17 -1.83
N ARG A 35 0.71 -8.90 -2.92
CA ARG A 35 1.43 -8.40 -4.10
C ARG A 35 0.71 -8.81 -5.38
N ILE A 36 0.50 -7.85 -6.26
CA ILE A 36 0.17 -8.11 -7.67
C ILE A 36 1.48 -8.12 -8.45
N ARG A 37 1.72 -9.16 -9.25
CA ARG A 37 2.95 -9.33 -10.01
C ARG A 37 2.78 -8.77 -11.42
N GLN A 38 3.83 -8.16 -11.95
CA GLN A 38 3.91 -7.74 -13.36
C GLN A 38 2.77 -6.81 -13.80
N THR A 39 2.32 -5.92 -12.91
CA THR A 39 1.27 -4.93 -13.21
C THR A 39 1.76 -3.80 -14.14
N HIS A 40 3.07 -3.54 -14.14
CA HIS A 40 3.70 -2.47 -14.91
C HIS A 40 4.66 -3.08 -15.95
N PRO A 41 4.19 -3.35 -17.18
CA PRO A 41 4.99 -4.00 -18.22
C PRO A 41 6.16 -3.14 -18.73
N ASP A 42 6.07 -1.82 -18.56
CA ASP A 42 7.04 -0.81 -18.98
C ASP A 42 8.05 -0.41 -17.89
N VAL A 43 7.77 -0.76 -16.64
CA VAL A 43 8.65 -0.50 -15.49
C VAL A 43 9.28 -1.82 -15.05
N LEU A 44 10.60 -1.94 -15.22
CA LEU A 44 11.31 -3.19 -14.95
C LEU A 44 11.99 -3.17 -13.57
N CYS A 45 12.02 -4.34 -12.94
CA CYS A 45 12.87 -4.65 -11.81
C CYS A 45 14.35 -4.73 -12.23
N ALA A 46 15.26 -4.76 -11.25
CA ALA A 46 16.70 -4.83 -11.50
C ALA A 46 17.14 -6.11 -12.25
N ASP A 47 16.33 -7.17 -12.18
CA ASP A 47 16.53 -8.43 -12.90
C ASP A 47 15.94 -8.42 -14.33
N GLY A 48 15.38 -7.28 -14.77
CA GLY A 48 14.77 -7.11 -16.09
C GLY A 48 13.34 -7.64 -16.21
N THR A 49 12.75 -8.16 -15.13
CA THR A 49 11.35 -8.60 -15.13
C THR A 49 10.40 -7.41 -14.96
N PRO A 50 9.16 -7.45 -15.50
CA PRO A 50 8.18 -6.41 -15.23
C PRO A 50 7.85 -6.28 -13.74
N SER A 51 7.80 -5.04 -13.26
CA SER A 51 7.48 -4.74 -11.86
C SER A 51 5.98 -4.90 -11.59
N GLY A 52 5.67 -5.18 -10.33
CA GLY A 52 4.33 -5.26 -9.77
C GLY A 52 4.09 -4.23 -8.66
N ASP A 53 3.03 -4.47 -7.88
CA ASP A 53 2.63 -3.60 -6.78
C ASP A 53 2.42 -4.39 -5.49
N TYR A 54 2.89 -3.83 -4.37
CA TYR A 54 2.45 -4.23 -3.05
C TYR A 54 1.17 -3.50 -2.69
N LEU A 55 0.19 -4.25 -2.20
CA LEU A 55 -1.10 -3.75 -1.74
C LEU A 55 -1.06 -3.57 -0.23
N TYR A 56 -1.52 -2.40 0.21
CA TYR A 56 -1.61 -2.03 1.62
C TYR A 56 -3.03 -1.63 1.95
N GLY A 57 -3.51 -2.10 3.11
CA GLY A 57 -4.83 -1.80 3.66
C GLY A 57 -4.74 -1.10 5.00
N LEU A 58 -5.70 -0.23 5.29
CA LEU A 58 -5.92 0.35 6.62
C LEU A 58 -7.42 0.36 6.92
N LEU A 59 -7.84 -0.40 7.93
CA LEU A 59 -9.24 -0.44 8.36
C LEU A 59 -9.56 0.72 9.30
N ARG A 60 -10.82 1.14 9.34
CA ARG A 60 -11.28 2.21 10.24
C ARG A 60 -10.96 1.91 11.70
N ALA A 61 -11.14 0.66 12.13
CA ALA A 61 -10.85 0.24 13.49
C ALA A 61 -9.36 0.25 13.83
N GLU A 62 -8.48 0.12 12.83
CA GLU A 62 -7.03 0.23 13.00
C GLU A 62 -6.62 1.70 13.09
N TYR A 63 -7.15 2.54 12.19
CA TYR A 63 -6.96 3.99 12.25
C TYR A 63 -7.38 4.58 13.60
N GLN A 64 -8.55 4.19 14.12
CA GLN A 64 -9.04 4.68 15.42
C GLN A 64 -8.12 4.30 16.58
N ARG A 65 -7.45 3.15 16.51
CA ARG A 65 -6.47 2.71 17.53
C ARG A 65 -5.17 3.53 17.50
N LEU A 66 -4.83 4.13 16.36
CA LEU A 66 -3.61 4.95 16.19
C LEU A 66 -3.79 6.41 16.63
N GLN A 67 -5.02 6.85 16.90
CA GLN A 67 -5.33 8.23 17.31
C GLN A 67 -5.37 8.41 18.84
N VAL A 68 -5.10 7.35 19.61
CA VAL A 68 -5.14 7.32 21.08
C VAL A 68 -3.74 7.51 21.66
#